data_AF-A0A7R8S093-F1
#
_entry.id   AF-A0A7R8S093-F1
#
_cell.length_a   1.000
_cell.length_b   1.000
_cell.length_c   1.000
_cell.angle_alpha   90.00
_cell.angle_beta   90.00
_cell.angle_gamma   90.00
#
_symmetry.space_group_name_H-M   'P 1'
#
loop_
_entity.id
_entity.type
_entity.pdbx_description
1 polymer ?
#
loop_
_entity_poly.entity_id
_entity_poly.type
_entity_poly.pdbx_seq_one_letter_code
_entity_poly.pdbx_strand_id
1 'polypeptide(L)'
;MSTADSRTRGEGTGTWEVLSAAGKAVGATVVSGDLIYLRNLYGSDGGYLDTNGHATVDQKNSGGKYNVSTSKDQDRAPGTGRWRLFAQSSTPGDQQVRTGDVIHLWNTYGDNGGFLETNGGGPGGGKYDVCTNAYYNRAQNVADWKLHRA
;
A
#
# COMPACT_ATOMS: atom_id res chain seq x y z
N MET A 1 -0.64 -9.91 5.35
CA MET A 1 -1.71 -8.93 5.65
C MET A 1 -2.88 -9.24 4.74
N SER A 2 -4.13 -8.96 5.08
CA SER A 2 -5.25 -9.27 4.19
C SER A 2 -6.30 -8.18 4.11
N THR A 3 -7.01 -8.11 2.98
CA THR A 3 -8.22 -7.29 2.84
C THR A 3 -9.42 -7.86 3.62
N ALA A 4 -10.51 -7.11 3.71
CA ALA A 4 -11.72 -7.45 4.45
C ALA A 4 -12.98 -7.14 3.62
N ASP A 5 -14.11 -7.74 3.99
CA ASP A 5 -15.41 -7.44 3.38
C ASP A 5 -16.00 -6.11 3.84
N SER A 6 -15.66 -5.70 5.08
CA SER A 6 -16.01 -4.39 5.62
C SER A 6 -14.82 -3.44 5.53
N ARG A 7 -15.08 -2.13 5.62
CA ARG A 7 -14.02 -1.10 5.68
C ARG A 7 -13.08 -1.28 6.86
N THR A 8 -13.55 -1.89 7.95
CA THR A 8 -12.76 -2.10 9.17
C THR A 8 -13.21 -3.39 9.88
N ARG A 9 -12.27 -4.20 10.41
CA ARG A 9 -12.54 -5.42 11.20
C ARG A 9 -12.63 -5.14 12.70
N GLY A 10 -12.07 -4.01 13.13
CA GLY A 10 -12.15 -3.41 14.45
C GLY A 10 -11.80 -1.92 14.34
N GLU A 11 -11.94 -1.12 15.39
CA GLU A 11 -11.66 0.32 15.32
C GLU A 11 -10.24 0.60 14.79
N GLY A 12 -10.10 1.48 13.79
CA GLY A 12 -8.83 1.88 13.20
C GLY A 12 -8.14 0.84 12.28
N THR A 13 -8.56 -0.44 12.26
CA THR A 13 -7.87 -1.49 11.48
C THR A 13 -7.81 -1.24 9.98
N GLY A 14 -8.83 -0.58 9.42
CA GLY A 14 -8.87 -0.18 8.01
C GLY A 14 -8.53 1.28 7.74
N THR A 15 -8.19 2.06 8.76
CA THR A 15 -7.87 3.48 8.61
C THR A 15 -6.37 3.69 8.59
N TRP A 16 -5.89 4.41 7.57
CA TRP A 16 -4.48 4.67 7.34
C TRP A 16 -4.23 6.17 7.19
N GLU A 17 -3.17 6.65 7.83
CA GLU A 17 -2.64 8.00 7.68
C GLU A 17 -1.54 8.02 6.62
N VAL A 18 -1.61 8.98 5.70
CA VAL A 18 -0.58 9.24 4.70
C VAL A 18 0.43 10.23 5.27
N LEU A 19 1.68 9.82 5.37
CA LEU A 19 2.78 10.63 5.87
C LEU A 19 3.81 10.85 4.76
N SER A 20 4.42 12.03 4.70
CA SER A 20 5.49 12.26 3.73
C SER A 20 6.77 11.53 4.11
N ALA A 21 7.34 10.77 3.18
CA ALA A 21 8.68 10.21 3.31
C ALA A 21 9.77 11.13 2.71
N ALA A 22 9.37 12.25 2.12
CA ALA A 22 10.25 13.25 1.51
C ALA A 22 10.26 14.59 2.28
N GLY A 23 9.65 14.65 3.45
CA GLY A 23 9.66 15.84 4.31
C GLY A 23 8.68 16.95 3.92
N LYS A 24 7.63 16.64 3.13
CA LYS A 24 6.54 17.61 2.91
C LYS A 24 5.84 17.93 4.24
N ALA A 25 5.43 19.18 4.39
CA ALA A 25 4.70 19.65 5.56
C ALA A 25 3.32 18.96 5.70
N VAL A 26 2.83 18.85 6.93
CA VAL A 26 1.48 18.37 7.21
C VAL A 26 0.46 19.28 6.52
N GLY A 27 -0.56 18.68 5.89
CA GLY A 27 -1.57 19.41 5.11
C GLY A 27 -1.14 19.75 3.68
N ALA A 28 0.12 19.49 3.29
CA ALA A 28 0.52 19.62 1.90
C ALA A 28 -0.24 18.62 1.01
N THR A 29 -0.61 19.08 -0.18
CA THR A 29 -1.24 18.24 -1.19
C THR A 29 -0.34 17.07 -1.58
N VAL A 30 -0.93 15.87 -1.61
CA VAL A 30 -0.31 14.67 -2.17
C VAL A 30 -0.46 14.72 -3.69
N VAL A 31 0.66 14.54 -4.40
CA VAL A 31 0.69 14.48 -5.87
C VAL A 31 1.22 13.12 -6.33
N SER A 32 0.81 12.70 -7.52
CA SER A 32 1.32 11.49 -8.17
C SER A 32 2.85 11.58 -8.28
N GLY A 33 3.54 10.53 -7.85
CA GLY A 33 4.99 10.45 -7.72
C GLY A 33 5.53 10.72 -6.31
N ASP A 34 4.71 11.21 -5.38
CA ASP A 34 5.16 11.45 -3.99
C ASP A 34 5.60 10.15 -3.32
N LEU A 35 6.66 10.28 -2.50
CA LEU A 35 7.12 9.22 -1.61
C LEU A 35 6.43 9.35 -0.26
N ILE A 36 5.77 8.29 0.18
CA ILE A 36 4.95 8.28 1.39
C ILE A 36 5.26 7.08 2.29
N TYR A 37 4.91 7.24 3.57
CA TYR A 37 4.63 6.14 4.49
C TYR A 37 3.11 6.04 4.68
N LEU A 38 2.63 4.83 4.99
CA LEU A 38 1.24 4.58 5.36
C LEU A 38 1.21 4.05 6.78
N ARG A 39 0.69 4.83 7.74
CA ARG A 39 0.58 4.43 9.15
C ARG A 39 -0.84 3.94 9.46
N ASN A 40 -0.97 2.73 9.99
CA ASN A 40 -2.25 2.18 10.42
C ASN A 40 -2.69 2.81 11.75
N LEU A 41 -3.97 3.17 11.88
CA LEU A 41 -4.49 3.84 13.07
C LEU A 41 -5.11 2.87 14.10
N TYR A 42 -5.00 1.56 13.90
CA TYR A 42 -5.39 0.56 14.90
C TYR A 42 -4.65 0.80 16.22
N GLY A 43 -5.40 0.95 17.33
CA GLY A 43 -4.81 1.24 18.64
C GLY A 43 -4.01 2.54 18.67
N SER A 44 -4.35 3.52 17.81
CA SER A 44 -3.65 4.81 17.60
C SER A 44 -2.26 4.73 16.94
N ASP A 45 -1.61 3.56 16.96
CA ASP A 45 -0.32 3.31 16.30
C ASP A 45 -0.17 1.84 15.91
N GLY A 46 -0.85 1.44 14.83
CA GLY A 46 -0.85 0.07 14.31
C GLY A 46 0.41 -0.25 13.48
N GLY A 47 1.37 0.68 13.42
CA GLY A 47 2.58 0.58 12.62
C GLY A 47 2.41 0.99 11.15
N TYR A 48 3.49 0.85 10.38
CA TYR A 48 3.63 1.30 8.99
C TYR A 48 3.52 0.15 8.01
N LEU A 49 2.88 0.37 6.86
CA LEU A 49 2.82 -0.62 5.77
C LEU A 49 4.22 -0.89 5.23
N ASP A 50 4.63 -2.15 5.24
CA ASP A 50 6.04 -2.52 5.09
C ASP A 50 6.17 -3.87 4.36
N THR A 51 7.15 -3.98 3.46
CA THR A 51 7.46 -5.22 2.74
C THR A 51 8.36 -6.13 3.56
N ASN A 52 7.90 -7.34 3.88
CA ASN A 52 8.56 -8.23 4.84
C ASN A 52 8.67 -9.69 4.38
N GLY A 53 9.88 -10.11 4.04
CA GLY A 53 10.14 -11.47 3.56
C GLY A 53 9.54 -11.71 2.19
N HIS A 54 9.82 -12.88 1.63
CA HIS A 54 9.41 -13.20 0.26
C HIS A 54 7.94 -13.63 0.17
N ALA A 55 7.32 -13.29 -0.96
CA ALA A 55 6.01 -13.81 -1.34
C ALA A 55 5.97 -15.34 -1.30
N THR A 56 4.79 -15.91 -1.08
CA THR A 56 4.59 -17.36 -1.08
C THR A 56 4.92 -17.97 -2.45
N VAL A 57 5.11 -19.29 -2.50
CA VAL A 57 5.36 -20.01 -3.76
C VAL A 57 4.24 -19.74 -4.78
N ASP A 58 2.98 -19.77 -4.33
CA ASP A 58 1.84 -19.55 -5.21
C ASP A 58 1.78 -18.11 -5.74
N GLN A 59 2.06 -17.11 -4.89
CA GLN A 59 2.12 -15.72 -5.31
C GLN A 59 3.24 -15.48 -6.33
N LYS A 60 4.41 -16.12 -6.16
CA LYS A 60 5.53 -16.02 -7.09
C LYS A 60 5.21 -16.51 -8.49
N ASN A 61 4.33 -17.51 -8.65
CA ASN A 61 3.88 -17.98 -9.96
C ASN A 61 3.15 -16.90 -10.78
N SER A 62 2.75 -15.81 -10.14
CA SER A 62 2.11 -14.64 -10.77
C SER A 62 2.94 -13.36 -10.66
N GLY A 63 4.23 -13.46 -10.31
CA GLY A 63 5.15 -12.33 -10.21
C GLY A 63 5.23 -11.68 -8.82
N GLY A 64 4.65 -12.29 -7.79
CA GLY A 64 4.76 -11.82 -6.41
C GLY A 64 6.21 -11.80 -5.92
N LYS A 65 6.61 -10.73 -5.23
CA LYS A 65 8.00 -10.49 -4.78
C LYS A 65 8.15 -10.62 -3.27
N TYR A 66 7.43 -9.80 -2.51
CA TYR A 66 7.53 -9.73 -1.05
C TYR A 66 6.16 -9.79 -0.39
N ASN A 67 6.07 -10.38 0.81
CA ASN A 67 4.86 -10.27 1.63
C ASN A 67 4.74 -8.84 2.16
N VAL A 68 3.54 -8.49 2.61
CA VAL A 68 3.26 -7.20 3.23
C VAL A 68 2.71 -7.40 4.65
N SER A 69 3.22 -6.59 5.58
CA SER A 69 2.82 -6.53 6.99
C SER A 69 2.87 -5.09 7.50
N THR A 70 2.46 -4.87 8.75
CA THR A 70 2.83 -3.63 9.46
C THR A 70 4.15 -3.81 10.21
N SER A 71 4.90 -2.72 10.34
CA SER A 71 6.13 -2.62 11.14
C SER A 71 6.00 -1.46 12.14
N LYS A 72 6.62 -1.58 13.31
CA LYS A 72 6.72 -0.45 14.26
C LYS A 72 7.61 0.69 13.72
N ASP A 73 8.56 0.34 12.86
CA ASP A 73 9.51 1.27 12.26
C ASP A 73 8.98 1.74 10.90
N GLN A 74 9.20 3.01 10.55
CA GLN A 74 8.85 3.56 9.22
C GLN A 74 9.51 2.79 8.09
N ASP A 75 10.76 2.37 8.31
CA ASP A 75 11.52 1.48 7.46
C ASP A 75 12.20 0.47 8.39
N ARG A 76 11.80 -0.80 8.32
CA ARG A 76 12.52 -1.87 9.02
C ARG A 76 13.89 -2.14 8.40
N ALA A 77 13.99 -1.91 7.09
CA ALA A 77 15.23 -1.76 6.35
C ALA A 77 15.06 -0.64 5.31
N PRO A 78 16.15 -0.07 4.75
CA PRO A 78 16.04 1.05 3.83
C PRO A 78 15.03 0.81 2.69
N GLY A 79 13.96 1.61 2.67
CA GLY A 79 12.93 1.57 1.64
C GLY A 79 11.85 0.50 1.78
N THR A 80 11.85 -0.31 2.85
CA THR A 80 10.83 -1.36 3.02
C THR A 80 9.44 -0.80 3.34
N GLY A 81 9.34 0.36 3.99
CA GLY A 81 8.07 1.01 4.29
C GLY A 81 7.77 2.24 3.45
N ARG A 82 8.67 2.60 2.52
CA ARG A 82 8.48 3.70 1.57
C ARG A 82 7.73 3.25 0.32
N TRP A 83 6.69 3.99 -0.02
CA TRP A 83 5.86 3.75 -1.19
C TRP A 83 5.81 4.98 -2.06
N ARG A 84 6.13 4.83 -3.33
CA ARG A 84 5.85 5.86 -4.34
C ARG A 84 4.40 5.69 -4.78
N LEU A 85 3.60 6.72 -4.56
CA LEU A 85 2.18 6.72 -4.89
C LEU A 85 1.97 7.27 -6.30
N PHE A 86 1.17 6.58 -7.10
CA PHE A 86 0.75 7.05 -8.42
C PHE A 86 -0.77 7.10 -8.50
N ALA A 87 -1.35 8.22 -8.89
CA ALA A 87 -2.72 8.23 -9.37
C ALA A 87 -2.73 7.74 -10.83
N GLN A 88 -3.58 6.76 -11.15
CA GLN A 88 -3.78 6.29 -12.52
C GLN A 88 -4.32 7.42 -13.42
N SER A 89 -5.25 8.19 -12.86
CA SER A 89 -5.76 9.43 -13.43
C SER A 89 -6.36 10.28 -12.31
N SER A 90 -6.52 11.59 -12.56
CA SER A 90 -7.27 12.49 -11.69
C SER A 90 -7.97 13.54 -12.55
N THR A 91 -9.04 14.13 -12.02
CA THR A 91 -9.74 15.25 -12.66
C THR A 91 -9.81 16.43 -11.69
N PRO A 92 -9.23 17.60 -12.04
CA PRO A 92 -8.43 17.88 -13.25
C PRO A 92 -7.10 17.11 -13.29
N GLY A 93 -6.49 17.04 -14.49
CA GLY A 93 -5.19 16.40 -14.71
C GLY A 93 -4.01 17.24 -14.22
N ASP A 94 -3.99 17.57 -12.93
CA ASP A 94 -2.99 18.45 -12.29
C ASP A 94 -2.04 17.71 -11.34
N GLN A 95 -1.98 16.38 -11.49
CA GLN A 95 -1.19 15.45 -10.68
C GLN A 95 -1.64 15.31 -9.22
N GLN A 96 -2.58 16.12 -8.72
CA GLN A 96 -3.05 15.96 -7.34
C GLN A 96 -3.83 14.65 -7.20
N VAL A 97 -3.58 13.97 -6.10
CA VAL A 97 -4.26 12.72 -5.76
C VAL A 97 -5.50 13.05 -4.95
N ARG A 98 -6.67 12.58 -5.39
CA ARG A 98 -7.96 12.91 -4.79
C ARG A 98 -8.67 11.66 -4.28
N THR A 99 -9.60 11.86 -3.36
CA THR A 99 -10.51 10.80 -2.92
C THR A 99 -11.28 10.24 -4.13
N GLY A 100 -11.32 8.91 -4.25
CA GLY A 100 -11.95 8.22 -5.38
C GLY A 100 -11.04 7.92 -6.57
N ASP A 101 -9.88 8.60 -6.68
CA ASP A 101 -8.87 8.25 -7.68
C ASP A 101 -8.39 6.81 -7.46
N VAL A 102 -8.16 6.09 -8.56
CA VAL A 102 -7.43 4.83 -8.51
C VAL A 102 -5.95 5.14 -8.36
N ILE A 103 -5.33 4.52 -7.37
CA ILE A 103 -3.91 4.66 -7.08
C ILE A 103 -3.19 3.32 -7.15
N HIS A 104 -1.90 3.39 -7.47
CA HIS A 104 -0.94 2.30 -7.37
C HIS A 104 0.19 2.70 -6.42
N LEU A 105 0.70 1.74 -5.66
CA LEU A 105 1.74 1.97 -4.65
C LEU A 105 2.96 1.12 -4.99
N TRP A 106 4.07 1.75 -5.36
CA TRP A 106 5.34 1.06 -5.65
C TRP A 106 6.28 1.14 -4.44
N ASN A 107 6.61 0.00 -3.85
CA ASN A 107 7.60 -0.10 -2.79
C ASN A 107 9.02 0.16 -3.31
N THR A 108 9.81 0.97 -2.60
CA THR A 108 11.16 1.36 -3.05
C THR A 108 12.28 0.50 -2.49
N TYR A 109 11.99 -0.63 -1.83
CA TYR A 109 13.03 -1.53 -1.33
C TYR A 109 13.93 -2.04 -2.46
N GLY A 110 15.25 -1.86 -2.29
CA GLY A 110 16.25 -2.23 -3.31
C GLY A 110 15.98 -1.60 -4.68
N ASP A 111 15.41 -0.39 -4.70
CA ASP A 111 14.99 0.37 -5.89
C ASP A 111 13.96 -0.33 -6.80
N ASN A 112 13.45 -1.49 -6.37
CA ASN A 112 12.51 -2.30 -7.11
C ASN A 112 11.77 -3.27 -6.17
N GLY A 113 11.04 -2.74 -5.19
CA GLY A 113 10.28 -3.53 -4.22
C GLY A 113 8.99 -4.14 -4.81
N GLY A 114 8.50 -3.57 -5.92
CA GLY A 114 7.27 -3.99 -6.61
C GLY A 114 6.03 -3.22 -6.16
N PHE A 115 4.91 -3.45 -6.86
CA PHE A 115 3.64 -2.77 -6.63
C PHE A 115 2.74 -3.53 -5.67
N LEU A 116 2.08 -2.82 -4.75
CA LEU A 116 1.12 -3.40 -3.82
C LEU A 116 -0.08 -3.99 -4.56
N GLU A 117 -0.39 -5.25 -4.33
CA GLU A 117 -1.53 -5.93 -4.94
C GLU A 117 -2.21 -6.90 -3.98
N THR A 118 -3.44 -7.29 -4.33
CA THR A 118 -4.08 -8.50 -3.81
C THR A 118 -3.64 -9.73 -4.58
N ASN A 119 -3.33 -10.83 -3.88
CA ASN A 119 -2.87 -12.06 -4.53
C ASN A 119 -3.18 -13.32 -3.69
N GLY A 120 -4.23 -14.04 -4.08
CA GLY A 120 -4.69 -15.25 -3.39
C GLY A 120 -5.66 -14.96 -2.24
N GLY A 121 -6.14 -16.03 -1.59
CA GLY A 121 -7.03 -15.93 -0.43
C GLY A 121 -6.27 -15.44 0.82
N GLY A 122 -6.89 -14.57 1.60
CA GLY A 122 -6.23 -13.99 2.77
C GLY A 122 -6.04 -15.01 3.90
N PRO A 123 -4.91 -14.98 4.63
CA PRO A 123 -4.69 -15.89 5.76
C PRO A 123 -5.73 -15.67 6.87
N GLY A 124 -6.10 -16.75 7.57
CA GLY A 124 -6.95 -16.68 8.77
C GLY A 124 -8.37 -16.12 8.53
N GLY A 125 -8.97 -16.36 7.36
CA GLY A 125 -10.28 -15.77 7.00
C GLY A 125 -10.16 -14.33 6.48
N GLY A 126 -8.98 -13.92 6.05
CA GLY A 126 -8.76 -12.76 5.19
C GLY A 126 -9.49 -12.92 3.86
N LYS A 127 -9.99 -11.82 3.26
CA LYS A 127 -10.65 -11.91 1.95
C LYS A 127 -9.62 -12.19 0.85
N TYR A 128 -8.65 -11.30 0.69
CA TYR A 128 -7.50 -11.49 -0.19
C TYR A 128 -6.20 -11.23 0.56
N ASP A 129 -5.16 -12.02 0.29
CA ASP A 129 -3.81 -11.75 0.79
C ASP A 129 -3.19 -10.58 0.01
N VAL A 130 -2.19 -9.93 0.62
CA VAL A 130 -1.54 -8.74 0.08
C VAL A 130 -0.04 -8.96 -0.01
N CYS A 131 0.52 -8.74 -1.20
CA CYS A 131 1.94 -8.82 -1.48
C CYS A 131 2.38 -7.66 -2.38
N THR A 132 3.68 -7.56 -2.68
CA THR A 132 4.15 -6.77 -3.81
C THR A 132 4.32 -7.64 -5.05
N ASN A 133 4.20 -7.03 -6.24
CA ASN A 133 4.35 -7.71 -7.53
C ASN A 133 5.32 -6.96 -8.46
N ALA A 134 5.97 -7.68 -9.37
CA ALA A 134 6.84 -7.10 -10.38
C ALA A 134 6.10 -6.19 -11.38
N TYR A 135 4.80 -6.42 -11.60
CA TYR A 135 3.98 -5.66 -12.54
C TYR A 135 3.09 -4.67 -11.81
N TYR A 136 2.85 -3.49 -12.40
CA TYR A 136 2.02 -2.45 -11.80
C TYR A 136 0.57 -2.88 -11.58
N ASN A 137 0.04 -3.74 -12.46
CA ASN A 137 -1.26 -4.38 -12.34
C ASN A 137 -1.27 -5.62 -13.26
N ARG A 138 -0.85 -6.78 -12.74
CA ARG A 138 -0.63 -7.99 -13.56
C ARG A 138 -1.90 -8.60 -14.17
N ALA A 139 -3.04 -8.28 -13.58
CA ALA A 139 -4.36 -8.73 -13.99
C ALA A 139 -5.31 -7.54 -13.88
N GLN A 140 -6.54 -7.71 -14.36
CA GLN A 140 -7.56 -6.67 -14.16
C GLN A 140 -7.70 -6.43 -12.65
N ASN A 141 -7.59 -5.15 -12.22
CA ASN A 141 -7.90 -4.59 -10.90
C ASN A 141 -7.26 -5.17 -9.63
N VAL A 142 -6.24 -6.01 -9.71
CA VAL A 142 -5.60 -6.61 -8.51
C VAL A 142 -4.70 -5.64 -7.75
N ALA A 143 -4.25 -4.57 -8.39
CA ALA A 143 -3.43 -3.52 -7.79
C ALA A 143 -4.14 -2.15 -7.73
N ASP A 144 -5.43 -2.10 -8.05
CA ASP A 144 -6.20 -0.85 -8.09
C ASP A 144 -6.73 -0.53 -6.68
N TRP A 145 -6.11 0.46 -6.03
CA TRP A 145 -6.54 0.93 -4.71
C TRP A 145 -7.30 2.25 -4.85
N LYS A 146 -8.29 2.50 -3.98
CA LYS A 146 -9.00 3.79 -3.93
C LYS A 146 -8.93 4.39 -2.55
N LEU A 147 -8.59 5.68 -2.50
CA LEU A 147 -8.64 6.45 -1.25
C LEU A 147 -10.08 6.82 -0.94
N HIS A 148 -10.51 6.50 0.28
CA HIS A 148 -11.79 6.93 0.85
C HIS A 148 -11.51 7.72 2.12
N ARG A 149 -12.30 8.77 2.37
CA ARG A 149 -12.29 9.45 3.67
C ARG A 149 -12.80 8.48 4.74
N ALA A 150 -12.10 8.44 5.87
CA ALA A 150 -12.47 7.67 7.05
C ALA A 150 -13.77 8.21 7.67
#